data_AF-A0A7Y0H8Z8-F1
#
_entry.id   AF-A0A7Y0H8Z8-F1
#
_cell.length_a   1.000
_cell.length_b   1.000
_cell.length_c   1.000
_cell.angle_alpha   90.00
_cell.angle_beta   90.00
_cell.angle_gamma   90.00
#
_symmetry.space_group_name_H-M   'P 1'
#
loop_
_entity.id
_entity.type
_entity.pdbx_description
1 polymer ?
#
loop_
_entity_poly.entity_id
_entity_poly.type
_entity_poly.pdbx_seq_one_letter_code
_entity_poly.pdbx_strand_id
1 'polypeptide(L)'
;MIALRLTSTLIFTALLASCASKVPLSETQPMPLAAIPMLQSPASAKTALIAGNFRCELGNQVDVSADPQHPDAINVAWKGRSYPLRAVTTSTGALRYEDAASGHVWIQIPAKSMLLNAKAGQQLANECKTR
;
A
#
# COMPACT_ATOMS: atom_id res chain seq x y z
N MET A 1 49.37 31.07 -18.64
CA MET A 1 49.79 31.69 -17.37
C MET A 1 48.65 31.52 -16.37
N ILE A 2 48.96 30.98 -15.18
CA ILE A 2 48.24 31.16 -13.89
C ILE A 2 46.88 30.41 -13.80
N ALA A 3 46.82 29.21 -13.19
CA ALA A 3 46.69 28.92 -11.75
C ALA A 3 45.40 29.53 -11.15
N LEU A 4 44.53 28.80 -10.44
CA LEU A 4 44.80 28.15 -9.17
C LEU A 4 43.61 27.25 -8.77
N ARG A 5 43.92 26.10 -8.18
CA ARG A 5 42.94 25.12 -7.66
C ARG A 5 42.31 25.60 -6.35
N LEU A 6 41.03 25.27 -6.13
CA LEU A 6 40.44 25.18 -4.79
C LEU A 6 39.60 23.90 -4.69
N THR A 7 40.27 22.82 -4.32
CA THR A 7 39.66 21.56 -3.87
C THR A 7 39.12 21.77 -2.45
N SER A 8 37.80 21.78 -2.29
CA SER A 8 37.16 21.78 -0.98
C SER A 8 36.85 20.33 -0.58
N THR A 9 37.77 19.71 0.16
CA THR A 9 37.58 18.39 0.79
C THR A 9 36.98 18.60 2.17
N LEU A 10 35.67 18.40 2.30
CA LEU A 10 34.98 18.27 3.59
C LEU A 10 35.22 16.85 4.13
N ILE A 11 36.12 16.75 5.09
CA ILE A 11 36.42 15.53 5.85
C ILE A 11 35.33 15.36 6.90
N PHE A 12 34.40 14.43 6.70
CA PHE A 12 33.39 14.03 7.68
C PHE A 12 33.90 12.78 8.42
N THR A 13 34.67 12.98 9.49
CA THR A 13 35.01 11.91 10.44
C THR A 13 33.85 11.71 11.41
N ALA A 14 32.96 10.77 11.08
CA ALA A 14 31.93 10.29 12.01
C ALA A 14 32.51 9.17 12.90
N LEU A 15 32.76 9.49 14.18
CA LEU A 15 33.03 8.51 15.23
C LEU A 15 31.76 7.67 15.46
N LEU A 16 31.77 6.39 15.09
CA LEU A 16 30.80 5.40 15.54
C LEU A 16 31.24 4.88 16.92
N ALA A 17 30.70 5.50 17.98
CA ALA A 17 30.79 4.97 19.33
C ALA A 17 29.83 3.77 19.47
N SER A 18 30.40 2.56 19.53
CA SER A 18 29.68 1.30 19.71
C SER A 18 29.28 1.14 21.18
N CYS A 19 27.98 1.22 21.49
CA CYS A 19 27.45 0.80 22.79
C CYS A 19 27.19 -0.71 22.76
N ALA A 20 28.14 -1.50 23.26
CA ALA A 20 27.93 -2.91 23.57
C ALA A 20 27.14 -3.04 24.88
N SER A 21 25.80 -3.11 24.80
CA SER A 21 24.98 -3.53 25.93
C SER A 21 24.77 -5.04 25.88
N LYS A 22 25.43 -5.77 26.79
CA LYS A 22 25.10 -7.16 27.07
C LYS A 22 23.77 -7.19 27.83
N VAL A 23 22.69 -7.52 27.15
CA VAL A 23 21.40 -7.80 27.79
C VAL A 23 21.47 -9.23 28.35
N PRO A 24 21.22 -9.45 29.64
CA PRO A 24 21.11 -10.80 30.19
C PRO A 24 19.88 -11.49 29.57
N LEU A 25 20.09 -12.65 28.95
CA LEU A 25 19.00 -13.55 28.58
C LEU A 25 18.35 -14.03 29.87
N SER A 26 17.16 -13.51 30.17
CA SER A 26 16.28 -14.10 31.16
C SER A 26 15.58 -15.27 30.48
N GLU A 27 15.93 -16.48 30.94
CA GLU A 27 15.34 -17.76 30.56
C GLU A 27 13.81 -17.67 30.65
N THR A 28 13.13 -17.71 29.50
CA THR A 28 11.67 -17.75 29.47
C THR A 28 11.22 -19.18 29.76
N GLN A 29 10.75 -19.39 30.99
CA GLN A 29 10.08 -20.62 31.38
C GLN A 29 8.83 -20.85 30.50
N PRO A 30 8.62 -22.06 29.95
CA PRO A 30 7.46 -22.33 29.11
C PRO A 30 6.17 -22.22 29.92
N MET A 31 5.33 -21.23 29.59
CA MET A 31 3.94 -21.23 30.02
C MET A 31 3.18 -22.32 29.25
N PRO A 32 2.23 -23.04 29.87
CA PRO A 32 1.49 -24.09 29.20
C PRO A 32 0.72 -23.52 28.01
N LEU A 33 0.86 -24.18 26.86
CA LEU A 33 0.12 -23.87 25.64
C LEU A 33 -1.36 -24.23 25.85
N ALA A 34 -2.10 -23.36 26.53
CA ALA A 34 -3.54 -23.45 26.56
C ALA A 34 -4.02 -23.31 25.11
N ALA A 35 -4.61 -24.38 24.58
CA ALA A 35 -5.20 -24.40 23.25
C ALA A 35 -6.26 -23.29 23.18
N ILE A 36 -5.91 -22.19 22.53
CA ILE A 36 -6.88 -21.17 22.15
C ILE A 36 -7.78 -21.85 21.11
N PRO A 37 -9.08 -22.08 21.38
CA PRO A 37 -9.96 -22.57 20.35
C PRO A 37 -9.90 -21.55 19.23
N MET A 38 -9.54 -21.99 18.01
CA MET A 38 -9.58 -21.17 16.82
C MET A 38 -11.01 -20.65 16.70
N LEU A 39 -11.23 -19.41 17.14
CA LEU A 39 -12.47 -18.71 16.94
C LEU A 39 -12.66 -18.69 15.43
N GLN A 40 -13.66 -19.44 14.96
CA GLN A 40 -13.96 -19.58 13.55
C GLN A 40 -14.05 -18.16 12.97
N SER A 41 -13.12 -17.84 12.06
CA SER A 41 -13.15 -16.56 11.36
C SER A 41 -14.56 -16.40 10.81
N PRO A 42 -15.27 -15.29 11.12
CA PRO A 42 -16.60 -15.08 10.58
C PRO A 42 -16.47 -15.20 9.07
N ALA A 43 -17.31 -16.07 8.47
CA ALA A 43 -17.31 -16.34 7.04
C ALA A 43 -17.14 -15.02 6.29
N SER A 44 -16.05 -14.91 5.50
CA SER A 44 -15.70 -13.69 4.79
C SER A 44 -16.93 -13.19 4.05
N ALA A 45 -17.53 -12.10 4.55
CA ALA A 45 -18.54 -11.38 3.82
C ALA A 45 -17.91 -11.05 2.47
N LYS A 46 -18.50 -11.56 1.38
CA LYS A 46 -17.98 -11.37 0.04
C LYS A 46 -17.99 -9.88 -0.25
N THR A 47 -16.83 -9.24 -0.17
CA THR A 47 -16.67 -7.82 -0.48
C THR A 47 -17.05 -7.62 -1.94
N ALA A 48 -18.10 -6.82 -2.19
CA ALA A 48 -18.53 -6.45 -3.53
C ALA A 48 -17.84 -5.15 -3.96
N LEU A 49 -17.61 -4.99 -5.27
CA LEU A 49 -17.05 -3.76 -5.82
C LEU A 49 -18.01 -2.60 -5.55
N ILE A 50 -17.49 -1.54 -4.96
CA ILE A 50 -18.17 -0.25 -4.88
C ILE A 50 -17.69 0.59 -6.06
N ALA A 51 -18.59 0.89 -6.99
CA ALA A 51 -18.31 1.76 -8.13
C ALA A 51 -18.90 3.17 -7.91
N GLY A 52 -18.43 4.13 -8.68
CA GLY A 52 -18.89 5.51 -8.69
C GLY A 52 -17.77 6.50 -8.38
N ASN A 53 -18.18 7.68 -7.96
CA ASN A 53 -17.28 8.79 -7.73
C ASN A 53 -16.81 8.84 -6.27
N PHE A 54 -15.50 8.71 -6.06
CA PHE A 54 -14.86 8.73 -4.77
C PHE A 54 -14.25 10.09 -4.47
N ARG A 55 -14.54 10.59 -3.27
CA ARG A 55 -13.82 11.71 -2.65
C ARG A 55 -12.77 11.14 -1.71
N CYS A 56 -11.54 11.59 -1.88
CA CYS A 56 -10.37 11.10 -1.16
C CYS A 56 -9.73 12.23 -0.34
N GLU A 57 -8.77 11.88 0.52
CA GLU A 57 -8.00 12.89 1.24
C GLU A 57 -7.22 13.83 0.30
N LEU A 58 -6.82 14.98 0.83
CA LEU A 58 -6.09 16.03 0.11
C LEU A 58 -6.81 16.55 -1.14
N GLY A 59 -8.14 16.40 -1.19
CA GLY A 59 -8.98 16.88 -2.30
C GLY A 59 -8.91 16.02 -3.56
N ASN A 60 -8.29 14.84 -3.50
CA ASN A 60 -8.25 13.92 -4.64
C ASN A 60 -9.64 13.39 -4.97
N GLN A 61 -9.86 13.08 -6.25
CA GLN A 61 -11.10 12.49 -6.75
C GLN A 61 -10.75 11.35 -7.71
N VAL A 62 -11.43 10.22 -7.54
CA VAL A 62 -11.26 9.01 -8.36
C VAL A 62 -12.64 8.55 -8.79
N ASP A 63 -12.82 8.26 -10.08
CA ASP A 63 -14.04 7.63 -10.57
C ASP A 63 -13.76 6.16 -10.89
N VAL A 64 -14.65 5.26 -10.47
CA VAL A 64 -14.50 3.82 -10.68
C VAL A 64 -15.75 3.27 -11.34
N SER A 65 -15.57 2.51 -12.41
CA SER A 65 -16.67 1.82 -13.10
C SER A 65 -16.28 0.38 -13.41
N ALA A 66 -17.26 -0.52 -13.44
CA ALA A 66 -17.06 -1.88 -13.95
C ALA A 66 -16.86 -1.83 -15.48
N ASP A 67 -16.01 -2.71 -16.00
CA ASP A 67 -15.86 -2.86 -17.44
C ASP A 67 -17.04 -3.68 -18.02
N PRO A 68 -17.76 -3.17 -19.04
CA PRO A 68 -18.93 -3.85 -19.58
C PRO A 68 -18.59 -5.09 -20.43
N GLN A 69 -17.34 -5.23 -20.88
CA GLN A 69 -16.87 -6.37 -21.68
C GLN A 69 -16.19 -7.42 -20.80
N HIS A 70 -15.70 -7.01 -19.63
CA HIS A 70 -14.88 -7.85 -18.77
C HIS A 70 -15.34 -7.80 -17.31
N PRO A 71 -16.05 -8.83 -16.83
CA PRO A 71 -16.58 -8.87 -15.47
C PRO A 71 -15.52 -8.80 -14.36
N ASP A 72 -14.27 -9.15 -14.68
CA ASP A 72 -13.10 -9.13 -13.80
C ASP A 72 -12.31 -7.82 -13.87
N ALA A 73 -12.77 -6.83 -14.64
CA ALA A 73 -12.06 -5.57 -14.84
C ALA A 73 -12.88 -4.36 -14.41
N ILE A 74 -12.14 -3.29 -14.10
CA ILE A 74 -12.68 -1.98 -13.81
C ILE A 74 -11.92 -0.91 -14.59
N ASN A 75 -12.57 0.23 -14.80
CA ASN A 75 -11.92 1.43 -15.28
C ASN A 75 -11.83 2.44 -14.13
N VAL A 76 -10.61 2.89 -13.85
CA VAL A 76 -10.34 3.93 -12.83
C VAL A 76 -9.96 5.21 -13.53
N ALA A 77 -10.77 6.26 -13.41
CA ALA A 77 -10.46 7.58 -13.92
C ALA A 77 -9.83 8.45 -12.82
N TRP A 78 -8.63 8.95 -13.07
CA TRP A 78 -7.90 9.81 -12.15
C TRP A 78 -7.03 10.81 -12.91
N LYS A 79 -7.07 12.08 -12.51
CA LYS A 79 -6.35 13.20 -13.14
C LYS A 79 -6.52 13.25 -14.67
N GLY A 80 -7.76 13.06 -15.14
CA GLY A 80 -8.11 13.15 -16.57
C GLY A 80 -7.67 11.96 -17.43
N ARG A 81 -7.16 10.88 -16.81
CA ARG A 81 -6.79 9.64 -17.51
C ARG A 81 -7.60 8.47 -16.98
N SER A 82 -7.85 7.50 -17.84
CA SER A 82 -8.51 6.24 -17.47
C SER A 82 -7.47 5.11 -17.45
N TYR A 83 -7.57 4.26 -16.43
CA TYR A 83 -6.70 3.12 -16.20
C TYR A 83 -7.56 1.86 -16.13
N PRO A 84 -7.53 0.98 -17.14
CA PRO A 84 -8.18 -0.32 -17.06
C PRO A 84 -7.36 -1.22 -16.13
N LEU A 85 -8.00 -1.76 -15.09
CA LEU A 85 -7.37 -2.61 -14.08
C LEU A 85 -8.08 -3.97 -14.01
N ARG A 86 -7.35 -5.03 -13.68
CA ARG A 86 -7.85 -6.40 -13.57
C ARG A 86 -7.85 -6.88 -12.13
N ALA A 87 -8.87 -7.65 -11.74
CA ALA A 87 -8.98 -8.22 -10.41
C ALA A 87 -7.80 -9.14 -10.11
N VAL A 88 -7.31 -9.08 -8.87
CA VAL A 88 -6.26 -9.94 -8.34
C VAL A 88 -6.72 -10.59 -7.05
N THR A 89 -6.53 -11.91 -6.97
CA THR A 89 -6.87 -12.69 -5.78
C THR A 89 -6.05 -12.23 -4.58
N THR A 90 -6.73 -11.98 -3.46
CA THR A 90 -6.10 -11.61 -2.19
C THR A 90 -6.42 -12.66 -1.12
N SER A 91 -5.50 -12.87 -0.18
CA SER A 91 -5.73 -13.71 1.00
C SER A 91 -6.47 -12.96 2.11
N THR A 92 -6.46 -11.63 2.08
CA THR A 92 -7.04 -10.76 3.11
C THR A 92 -8.51 -10.43 2.88
N GLY A 93 -9.08 -10.83 1.73
CA GLY A 93 -10.46 -10.48 1.36
C GLY A 93 -10.63 -9.04 0.86
N ALA A 94 -9.54 -8.27 0.73
CA ALA A 94 -9.56 -6.96 0.09
C ALA A 94 -9.81 -7.12 -1.42
N LEU A 95 -10.65 -6.27 -1.99
CA LEU A 95 -10.76 -6.21 -3.44
C LEU A 95 -9.56 -5.45 -3.98
N ARG A 96 -8.77 -6.11 -4.82
CA ARG A 96 -7.60 -5.52 -5.46
C ARG A 96 -7.76 -5.63 -6.96
N TYR A 97 -7.53 -4.52 -7.64
CA TYR A 97 -7.44 -4.45 -9.10
C TYR A 97 -6.13 -3.78 -9.47
N GLU A 98 -5.44 -4.31 -10.47
CA GLU A 98 -4.17 -3.74 -10.92
C GLU A 98 -3.93 -3.86 -12.41
N ASP A 99 -3.02 -3.03 -12.90
CA ASP A 99 -2.33 -3.22 -14.16
C ASP A 99 -0.83 -3.17 -13.89
N ALA A 100 -0.16 -4.31 -14.03
CA ALA A 100 1.27 -4.43 -13.77
C ALA A 100 2.12 -3.57 -14.73
N ALA A 101 1.64 -3.29 -15.94
CA ALA A 101 2.39 -2.52 -16.92
C ALA A 101 2.50 -1.05 -16.48
N SER A 102 1.36 -0.42 -16.16
CA SER A 102 1.33 0.96 -15.67
C SER A 102 1.67 1.10 -14.18
N GLY A 103 1.55 0.02 -13.41
CA GLY A 103 1.77 -0.01 -11.96
C GLY A 103 0.60 0.54 -11.14
N HIS A 104 -0.54 0.88 -11.76
CA HIS A 104 -1.70 1.37 -11.03
C HIS A 104 -2.40 0.23 -10.31
N VAL A 105 -2.78 0.49 -9.06
CA VAL A 105 -3.48 -0.47 -8.20
C VAL A 105 -4.62 0.24 -7.49
N TRP A 106 -5.82 -0.29 -7.63
CA TRP A 106 -6.99 0.11 -6.86
C TRP A 106 -7.29 -0.94 -5.80
N ILE A 107 -7.43 -0.52 -4.55
CA ILE A 107 -7.74 -1.41 -3.42
C ILE A 107 -8.98 -0.89 -2.72
N GLN A 108 -9.94 -1.78 -2.47
CA GLN A 108 -11.07 -1.53 -1.57
C GLN A 108 -11.02 -2.45 -0.37
N ILE A 109 -11.13 -1.83 0.79
CA ILE A 109 -11.30 -2.49 2.09
C ILE A 109 -12.60 -1.97 2.72
N PRO A 110 -13.16 -2.64 3.75
CA PRO A 110 -14.50 -2.33 4.23
C PRO A 110 -14.80 -0.85 4.56
N ALA A 111 -13.79 -0.09 5.02
CA ALA A 111 -13.98 1.29 5.45
C ALA A 111 -13.59 2.37 4.42
N LYS A 112 -12.77 2.02 3.42
CA LYS A 112 -12.16 3.00 2.48
C LYS A 112 -11.57 2.33 1.26
N SER A 113 -11.26 3.14 0.26
CA SER A 113 -10.49 2.73 -0.92
C SER A 113 -9.22 3.55 -1.09
N MET A 114 -8.31 3.09 -1.94
CA MET A 114 -7.07 3.79 -2.27
C MET A 114 -6.57 3.45 -3.68
N LEU A 115 -5.91 4.43 -4.31
CA LEU A 115 -5.22 4.30 -5.59
C LEU A 115 -3.71 4.43 -5.35
N LEU A 116 -2.95 3.45 -5.84
CA LEU A 116 -1.50 3.39 -5.70
C LEU A 116 -0.82 3.36 -7.07
N ASN A 117 0.43 3.78 -7.09
CA ASN A 117 1.41 3.42 -8.11
C ASN A 117 2.41 2.45 -7.47
N ALA A 118 2.18 1.15 -7.62
CA ALA A 118 3.02 0.11 -7.04
C ALA A 118 4.43 0.09 -7.65
N LYS A 119 4.59 0.47 -8.92
CA LYS A 119 5.90 0.54 -9.58
C LYS A 119 6.77 1.66 -8.99
N ALA A 120 6.17 2.79 -8.65
CA ALA A 120 6.86 3.93 -8.02
C ALA A 120 6.86 3.86 -6.48
N GLY A 121 6.15 2.92 -5.86
CA GLY A 121 5.97 2.86 -4.41
C GLY A 121 5.18 4.05 -3.85
N GLN A 122 4.27 4.64 -4.63
CA GLN A 122 3.55 5.86 -4.25
C GLN A 122 2.08 5.61 -3.97
N GLN A 123 1.55 6.27 -2.95
CA GLN A 123 0.12 6.39 -2.73
C GLN A 123 -0.39 7.63 -3.47
N LEU A 124 -1.25 7.42 -4.47
CA LEU A 124 -1.74 8.50 -5.34
C LEU A 124 -3.00 9.16 -4.78
N ALA A 125 -3.88 8.37 -4.18
CA ALA A 125 -5.06 8.82 -3.46
C ALA A 125 -5.41 7.80 -2.37
N ASN A 126 -5.87 8.27 -1.20
CA ASN A 126 -6.22 7.43 -0.06
C ASN A 126 -7.40 8.03 0.70
N GLU A 127 -7.91 7.28 1.68
CA GLU A 127 -9.15 7.61 2.39
C GLU A 127 -10.32 7.89 1.45
N CYS A 128 -10.39 7.15 0.33
CA CYS A 128 -11.41 7.35 -0.69
C CYS A 128 -12.74 6.74 -0.28
N LYS A 129 -13.83 7.53 -0.33
CA LYS A 129 -15.20 7.09 -0.04
C LYS A 129 -16.17 7.63 -1.09
N THR A 130 -17.18 6.84 -1.44
CA THR A 130 -18.35 7.33 -2.19
C THR A 130 -19.18 8.21 -1.26
N ARG A 131 -19.64 9.35 -1.76
CA ARG A 131 -20.42 10.31 -0.96
C ARG A 131 -21.80 9.77 -0.61
#